data_AF-A0A7V9VUX9-F1
#
_entry.id   AF-A0A7V9VUX9-F1
#
_cell.length_a   1.000
_cell.length_b   1.000
_cell.length_c   1.000
_cell.angle_alpha   90.00
_cell.angle_beta   90.00
_cell.angle_gamma   90.00
#
_symmetry.space_group_name_H-M   'P 1'
#
loop_
_entity.id
_entity.type
_entity.pdbx_description
1 polymer ?
#
loop_
_entity_poly.entity_id
_entity_poly.type
_entity_poly.pdbx_seq_one_letter_code
_entity_poly.pdbx_strand_id
1 'polypeptide(L)' 'WLRAAHGQFRTSVSKLNDDDLAEIRQAAWGDSIETRRLVELMIQHPLYHIGEVNHIRALLQGNDDWDHQDMDREEPS' A
#
# COMPACT_ATOMS: atom_id res chain seq x y z
N TRP A 1 13.33 -8.04 6.71
CA TRP A 1 12.05 -7.92 7.45
C TRP A 1 10.86 -7.70 6.51
N LEU A 2 10.76 -6.60 5.73
CA LEU A 2 9.60 -6.30 4.88
C LEU A 2 9.22 -7.43 3.89
N ARG A 3 10.22 -7.99 3.18
CA ARG A 3 10.00 -9.15 2.28
C ARG A 3 9.39 -10.36 3.02
N ALA A 4 9.84 -10.62 4.23
CA ALA A 4 9.34 -11.73 5.04
C ALA A 4 7.89 -11.47 5.49
N ALA A 5 7.57 -10.24 5.92
CA ALA A 5 6.21 -9.84 6.27
C ALA A 5 5.25 -9.97 5.06
N HIS A 6 5.65 -9.49 3.88
CA HIS A 6 4.86 -9.65 2.65
C HIS A 6 4.72 -11.12 2.24
N GLY A 7 5.78 -11.93 2.42
CA GLY A 7 5.74 -13.36 2.18
C GLY A 7 4.74 -14.08 3.09
N GLN A 8 4.72 -13.72 4.37
CA GLN A 8 3.75 -14.25 5.34
C GLN A 8 2.32 -13.85 4.97
N PHE A 9 2.09 -12.58 4.64
CA PHE A 9 0.78 -12.10 4.20
C PHE A 9 0.28 -12.85 2.96
N ARG A 10 1.11 -12.96 1.92
CA ARG A 10 0.78 -13.72 0.70
C ARG A 10 0.44 -15.18 1.00
N THR A 11 1.21 -15.82 1.90
CA THR A 11 0.99 -17.22 2.30
C THR A 11 -0.33 -17.39 3.08
N SER A 12 -0.71 -16.40 3.88
CA SER A 12 -2.01 -16.40 4.57
C SER A 12 -3.16 -16.21 3.59
N VAL A 13 -3.05 -15.26 2.66
CA VAL A 13 -4.08 -15.01 1.63
C VAL A 13 -4.26 -16.23 0.72
N SER A 14 -3.18 -16.93 0.35
CA SER A 14 -3.27 -18.12 -0.52
C SER A 14 -3.98 -19.31 0.12
N LYS A 15 -4.29 -19.27 1.41
CA LYS A 15 -5.03 -20.31 2.13
C LYS A 15 -6.53 -20.00 2.22
N LEU A 16 -6.94 -18.80 1.83
CA LEU A 16 -8.34 -18.39 1.84
C LEU A 16 -9.06 -18.92 0.61
N ASN A 17 -10.32 -19.30 0.80
CA ASN A 17 -11.31 -19.45 -0.25
C ASN A 17 -12.26 -18.23 -0.28
N ASP A 18 -13.18 -18.19 -1.24
CA ASP A 18 -14.10 -17.05 -1.40
C ASP A 18 -15.08 -16.89 -0.23
N ASP A 19 -15.52 -17.99 0.40
CA ASP A 19 -16.42 -17.95 1.56
C ASP A 19 -15.70 -17.35 2.79
N ASP A 20 -14.40 -17.62 2.93
CA ASP A 20 -13.58 -17.07 4.02
C ASP A 20 -13.50 -15.53 3.95
N LEU A 21 -13.67 -14.93 2.77
CA LEU A 21 -13.57 -13.48 2.58
C LEU A 21 -14.68 -12.73 3.31
N ALA A 22 -15.85 -13.35 3.51
CA ALA A 22 -17.00 -12.76 4.19
C ALA A 22 -16.96 -12.93 5.72
N GLU A 23 -16.02 -13.72 6.25
CA GLU A 23 -15.93 -13.95 7.68
C GLU A 23 -15.52 -12.67 8.43
N ILE A 24 -16.18 -12.40 9.56
CA ILE A 24 -15.81 -11.32 10.47
C ILE A 24 -14.65 -11.78 11.35
N ARG A 25 -13.58 -10.99 11.39
CA ARG A 25 -12.39 -11.23 12.20
C ARG A 25 -12.09 -10.00 13.06
N GLN A 26 -11.48 -10.25 14.21
CA GLN A 26 -10.98 -9.17 15.05
C GLN A 26 -9.65 -8.66 14.49
N ALA A 27 -9.61 -7.38 14.15
CA ALA A 27 -8.41 -6.70 13.76
C ALA A 27 -7.46 -6.54 14.96
N ALA A 28 -6.17 -6.33 14.68
CA ALA A 28 -5.16 -6.14 15.73
C ALA A 28 -5.44 -4.93 16.65
N TRP A 29 -6.22 -3.96 16.17
CA TRP A 29 -6.63 -2.76 16.91
C TRP A 29 -8.00 -2.90 17.60
N GLY A 30 -8.62 -4.08 17.56
CA GLY A 30 -9.83 -4.41 18.33
C GLY A 30 -11.15 -4.40 17.55
N ASP A 31 -11.19 -3.80 16.36
CA ASP A 31 -12.43 -3.75 15.56
C ASP A 31 -12.80 -5.13 14.99
N SER A 32 -14.10 -5.41 14.88
CA SER A 32 -14.62 -6.58 14.16
C SER A 32 -14.92 -6.19 12.72
N ILE A 33 -14.14 -6.70 11.77
CA ILE A 33 -14.28 -6.35 10.36
C ILE A 33 -14.18 -7.59 9.47
N GLU A 34 -14.76 -7.48 8.28
CA GLU A 34 -14.75 -8.55 7.28
C GLU A 34 -13.32 -8.88 6.79
N THR A 35 -13.04 -10.16 6.55
CA THR A 35 -11.73 -10.64 6.12
C THR A 35 -11.27 -9.97 4.82
N ARG A 36 -12.17 -9.77 3.86
CA ARG A 36 -11.86 -9.01 2.63
C ARG A 36 -11.35 -7.60 2.94
N ARG A 37 -11.93 -6.95 3.95
CA ARG A 37 -11.58 -5.58 4.32
C ARG A 37 -10.23 -5.54 5.02
N LEU A 38 -9.91 -6.53 5.84
CA LEU A 38 -8.55 -6.71 6.39
C LEU A 38 -7.51 -6.86 5.29
N VAL A 39 -7.76 -7.74 4.32
CA VAL A 39 -6.84 -7.96 3.19
C VAL A 39 -6.65 -6.68 2.38
N GLU A 40 -7.73 -5.96 2.09
CA GLU A 40 -7.68 -4.68 1.40
C GLU A 40 -6.84 -3.64 2.16
N LEU A 41 -7.07 -3.47 3.46
CA LEU A 41 -6.30 -2.53 4.30
C LEU A 41 -4.82 -2.88 4.32
N MET A 42 -4.47 -4.17 4.42
CA MET A 42 -3.09 -4.64 4.41
C MET A 42 -2.37 -4.39 3.07
N ILE A 43 -3.12 -4.19 1.97
CA ILE A 43 -2.58 -3.83 0.65
C ILE A 43 -2.53 -2.30 0.48
N GLN A 44 -3.61 -1.59 0.84
CA GLN A 44 -3.71 -0.15 0.66
C GLN A 44 -2.72 0.61 1.53
N HIS A 45 -2.52 0.18 2.77
CA HIS A 45 -1.63 0.84 3.71
C HIS A 45 -0.17 0.97 3.21
N PRO A 46 0.51 -0.11 2.75
CA PRO A 46 1.86 0.03 2.19
C PRO A 46 1.90 0.81 0.86
N LEU A 47 0.83 0.79 0.05
CA LEU A 47 0.74 1.62 -1.16
C LEU A 47 0.62 3.10 -0.83
N TYR A 48 -0.09 3.45 0.23
CA TYR A 48 -0.13 4.84 0.71
C TYR A 48 1.26 5.28 1.19
N HIS A 49 1.91 4.47 2.05
CA HIS A 49 3.22 4.82 2.60
C HIS A 49 4.35 4.85 1.58
N ILE A 50 4.28 4.09 0.47
CA ILE A 50 5.30 4.21 -0.58
C ILE A 50 5.25 5.58 -1.26
N GLY A 51 4.06 6.18 -1.38
CA GLY A 51 3.89 7.54 -1.87
C GLY A 51 4.57 8.56 -0.97
N GLU A 52 4.32 8.48 0.34
CA GLU A 52 4.96 9.36 1.34
C GLU A 52 6.49 9.21 1.34
N VAL A 53 6.99 7.96 1.30
CA VAL A 53 8.44 7.70 1.23
C VAL A 53 9.04 8.29 -0.04
N ASN A 54 8.39 8.12 -1.19
CA ASN A 54 8.89 8.67 -2.45
C ASN A 54 8.88 10.20 -2.45
N HIS A 55 7.83 10.83 -1.92
CA HIS A 55 7.76 12.28 -1.78
C HIS A 55 8.87 12.82 -0.87
N ILE A 56 9.10 12.21 0.30
CA ILE A 56 10.21 12.59 1.18
C ILE A 56 11.56 12.43 0.48
N ARG A 57 11.75 11.34 -0.28
CA ARG A 57 12.99 11.13 -1.05
C ARG A 57 13.19 12.22 -2.09
N ALA A 58 12.12 12.63 -2.77
CA ALA A 58 12.17 13.66 -3.79
C ALA A 58 12.52 15.03 -3.18
N LEU A 59 11.90 15.38 -2.04
CA LEU A 59 12.24 16.59 -1.27
C LEU A 59 13.72 16.62 -0.85
N LEU A 60 14.25 15.49 -0.36
CA LEU A 60 15.64 15.39 0.08
C LEU A 60 16.64 15.41 -1.08
N GLN A 61 16.23 14.95 -2.26
CA GLN A 61 17.06 14.94 -3.47
C GLN A 61 16.94 16.24 -4.28
N GLY A 62 15.96 17.09 -3.95
CA GLY A 62 15.69 18.33 -4.68
C GLY A 62 15.09 18.11 -6.06
N ASN A 63 14.43 16.96 -6.28
CA ASN A 63 13.75 16.58 -7.53
C ASN A 63 12.30 16.18 -7.24
N ASP A 64 11.67 16.86 -6.28
CA ASP A 64 10.22 16.79 -6.09
C ASP A 64 9.54 17.53 -7.24
N ASP A 65 9.57 16.90 -8.42
CA ASP A 65 8.94 17.36 -9.67
C ASP A 65 7.38 17.26 -9.58
N TRP A 66 6.84 17.28 -8.35
CA TRP A 66 5.44 17.48 -8.03
C TRP A 66 4.99 18.93 -8.25
N ASP A 67 5.85 19.79 -8.78
CA ASP A 67 5.44 21.05 -9.35
C ASP A 67 4.58 20.75 -10.59
N HIS A 68 3.29 21.09 -10.52
CA HIS A 68 2.35 21.06 -11.65
C HIS A 68 2.80 21.90 -12.86
N GLN A 69 3.99 22.51 -12.81
CA GLN A 69 4.59 23.39 -13.80
C GLN A 69 5.39 22.65 -14.88
N ASP A 70 5.74 21.37 -14.69
CA ASP A 70 6.50 20.58 -15.68
C ASP A 70 5.61 19.76 -16.65
N MET A 71 4.28 19.82 -16.51
CA MET A 71 3.35 19.21 -17.49
C MET A 71 3.33 19.94 -18.85
N ASP A 72 3.95 21.13 -18.93
CA ASP A 72 4.12 21.92 -20.15
C ASP A 72 5.57 21.94 -20.66
N ARG A 73 6.46 21.08 -20.12
CA ARG A 73 7.85 21.04 -20.56
C ARG A 73 7.94 20.39 -21.95
N GLU A 74 8.00 21.23 -23.00
CA GLU A 74 8.36 20.76 -24.35
C GLU A 74 9.72 20.05 -24.31
N GLU A 75 9.76 18.80 -24.76
CA GLU A 75 11.01 18.07 -24.92
C GLU A 75 11.89 18.79 -25.95
N PRO A 76 13.20 19.00 -25.66
CA PRO A 76 14.10 19.61 -26.62
C PRO A 76 14.38 18.63 -27.78
N SER A 77 14.21 19.13 -29.01
CA SER A 77 14.46 18.44 -30.28
C SER A 77 15.88 17.90 -30.45
#